data_AF-A0A0Q5UYF0-F1
#
_entry.id   AF-A0A0Q5UYF0-F1
#
_cell.length_a   1.000
_cell.length_b   1.000
_cell.length_c   1.000
_cell.angle_alpha   90.00
_cell.angle_beta   90.00
_cell.angle_gamma   90.00
#
_symmetry.space_group_name_H-M   'P 1'
#
loop_
_entity.id
_entity.type
_entity.pdbx_description
1 polymer ?
#
loop_
_entity_poly.entity_id
_entity_poly.type
_entity_poly.pdbx_seq_one_letter_code
_entity_poly.pdbx_strand_id
1 'polypeptide(L)'
;MSNGLRFQTPPGWPSPPAGWVPPASWVPDPSWPAPPPGWEFWVPHSDLDTDLVGAPSTGMNDTGNDSKPTSARGGQPPLPTHGATSDLPEEGRPVQGPADPPSPVAELPHRAGGSDRVEELEAEVEALRRQLEDVRRGGGAHRPANDELIELDDALLLQQVGIYEYHHPLENAEMYRERLAALREDIKDAVRSGNAIEASDRFAYNNSLAAGRKMTADFSKLMLRAYNAEADNCVRSLRAGALVTATKRLETAAATIAKLGKMMEMHVADGYHALRITELELTADYLFKQQEEREAAREERERLREERKAEAELAAQREKLNKERAHYTNTLAAVRASGTPEEVAALVSRLSDLDAAIELNDFRAANIRAGYVYVISNIGAFGKSVVKIGMTRRLEPMDRVRELGDASVPFPFDVHAIYFSDDAITLENELHHAFADRRLNQANLRREFFFATPEEVRDVLAEKVGNLLEYAAAPEAEQYYQSLPAWPVPS
;
A
#
# COMPACT_ATOMS: atom_id res chain seq x y z
N MET A 1 -20.71 12.78 -44.24
CA MET A 1 -20.06 11.50 -44.55
C MET A 1 -19.15 11.18 -43.38
N SER A 2 -19.68 10.46 -42.40
CA SER A 2 -19.03 10.23 -41.11
C SER A 2 -18.14 9.00 -41.25
N ASN A 3 -16.86 9.20 -41.57
CA ASN A 3 -15.88 8.11 -41.51
C ASN A 3 -15.86 7.62 -40.06
N GLY A 4 -16.20 6.35 -39.81
CA GLY A 4 -16.27 5.73 -38.48
C GLY A 4 -14.91 5.57 -37.80
N LEU A 5 -14.10 6.63 -37.78
CA LEU A 5 -12.77 6.70 -37.19
C LEU A 5 -12.80 7.74 -36.05
N ARG A 6 -12.26 7.39 -34.89
CA ARG A 6 -12.04 8.30 -33.76
C ARG A 6 -10.56 8.70 -33.68
N PHE A 7 -10.30 9.94 -33.30
CA PHE A 7 -8.96 10.42 -33.05
C PHE A 7 -8.47 9.93 -31.67
N GLN A 8 -7.31 9.28 -31.63
CA GLN A 8 -6.70 8.77 -30.39
C GLN A 8 -5.36 9.46 -30.12
N THR A 9 -5.17 9.97 -28.90
CA THR A 9 -3.92 10.63 -28.52
C THR A 9 -2.87 9.64 -27.98
N PRO A 10 -1.57 9.85 -28.31
CA PRO A 10 -0.47 9.06 -27.78
C PRO A 10 -0.33 9.16 -26.25
N PRO A 11 0.36 8.21 -25.60
CA PRO A 11 0.69 8.31 -24.19
C PRO A 11 1.42 9.62 -23.86
N GLY A 12 0.93 10.35 -22.86
CA GLY A 12 1.50 11.64 -22.42
C GLY A 12 0.90 12.89 -23.07
N TRP A 13 -0.07 12.73 -23.99
CA TRP A 13 -0.87 13.83 -24.53
C TRP A 13 -2.19 13.96 -23.76
N PRO A 14 -2.80 15.16 -23.68
CA PRO A 14 -4.12 15.32 -23.10
C PRO A 14 -5.19 14.59 -23.93
N SER A 15 -6.14 13.92 -23.26
CA SER A 15 -7.26 13.27 -23.94
C SER A 15 -8.29 14.30 -24.39
N PRO A 16 -8.64 14.37 -25.68
CA PRO A 16 -9.62 15.33 -26.17
C PRO A 16 -11.06 14.90 -25.78
N PRO A 17 -12.03 15.82 -25.81
CA PRO A 17 -13.44 15.49 -25.57
C PRO A 17 -13.98 14.41 -26.51
N ALA A 18 -14.99 13.67 -26.08
CA ALA A 18 -15.62 12.62 -26.89
C ALA A 18 -16.11 13.18 -28.25
N GLY A 19 -15.74 12.52 -29.35
CA GLY A 19 -16.11 12.92 -30.71
C GLY A 19 -15.30 14.10 -31.29
N TRP A 20 -14.29 14.59 -30.57
CA TRP A 20 -13.42 15.65 -31.09
C TRP A 20 -12.49 15.15 -32.20
N VAL A 21 -12.31 16.00 -33.22
CA VAL A 21 -11.46 15.76 -34.38
C VAL A 21 -10.60 17.00 -34.59
N PRO A 22 -9.26 16.88 -34.75
CA PRO A 22 -8.41 18.03 -35.00
C PRO A 22 -8.81 18.71 -36.33
N PRO A 23 -8.96 20.04 -36.37
CA PRO A 23 -9.17 20.75 -37.62
C PRO A 23 -7.94 20.65 -38.52
N ALA A 24 -8.10 20.84 -39.83
CA ALA A 24 -7.03 20.63 -40.83
C ALA A 24 -5.76 21.48 -40.60
N SER A 25 -5.85 22.57 -39.84
CA SER A 25 -4.73 23.46 -39.48
C SER A 25 -4.15 23.21 -38.08
N TRP A 26 -4.58 22.14 -37.40
CA TRP A 26 -4.12 21.81 -36.05
C TRP A 26 -2.76 21.12 -36.06
N VAL A 27 -1.90 21.51 -35.12
CA VAL A 27 -0.57 20.92 -34.90
C VAL A 27 -0.44 20.65 -33.39
N PRO A 28 0.14 19.50 -32.98
CA PRO A 28 0.36 19.22 -31.57
C PRO A 28 1.33 20.22 -30.93
N ASP A 29 1.18 20.43 -29.62
CA ASP A 29 2.07 21.31 -28.87
C ASP A 29 3.50 20.74 -28.88
N PRO A 30 4.53 21.55 -29.23
CA PRO A 30 5.93 21.09 -29.25
C PRO A 30 6.46 20.59 -27.91
N SER A 31 5.81 20.93 -26.79
CA SER A 31 6.16 20.44 -25.45
C SER A 31 5.70 18.99 -25.18
N TRP A 32 4.85 18.42 -26.03
CA TRP A 32 4.36 17.05 -25.87
C TRP A 32 5.36 16.02 -26.41
N PRO A 33 5.46 14.83 -25.78
CA PRO A 33 6.36 13.78 -26.25
C PRO A 33 5.96 13.31 -27.65
N ALA A 34 6.95 12.93 -28.47
CA ALA A 34 6.68 12.39 -29.80
C ALA A 34 5.88 11.08 -29.71
N PRO A 35 4.95 10.81 -30.65
CA PRO A 35 4.24 9.55 -30.70
C PRO A 35 5.23 8.38 -30.87
N PRO A 36 4.96 7.19 -30.27
CA PRO A 36 5.75 6.00 -30.51
C PRO A 36 5.82 5.63 -32.00
N PRO A 37 6.90 4.97 -32.48
CA PRO A 37 6.97 4.50 -33.85
C PRO A 37 5.78 3.60 -34.19
N GLY A 38 5.07 3.91 -35.28
CA GLY A 38 3.89 3.15 -35.73
C GLY A 38 2.56 3.50 -35.05
N TRP A 39 2.49 4.59 -34.27
CA TRP A 39 1.24 5.02 -33.64
C TRP A 39 0.18 5.43 -34.66
N GLU A 40 -1.03 4.87 -34.51
CA GLU A 40 -2.19 5.21 -35.33
C GLU A 40 -3.06 6.25 -34.63
N PHE A 41 -3.13 7.46 -35.19
CA PHE A 41 -3.97 8.54 -34.64
C PHE A 41 -5.47 8.34 -34.90
N TRP A 42 -5.83 7.42 -35.79
CA TRP A 42 -7.21 7.22 -36.25
C TRP A 42 -7.57 5.75 -36.16
N VAL A 43 -8.44 5.41 -35.21
CA VAL A 43 -8.89 4.03 -34.98
C VAL A 43 -10.39 3.89 -35.25
N PRO A 44 -10.89 2.76 -35.75
CA PRO A 44 -12.32 2.55 -35.97
C PRO A 44 -13.15 2.68 -34.69
N HIS A 45 -14.38 3.17 -34.81
CA HIS A 45 -15.38 3.09 -33.74
C HIS A 45 -15.80 1.62 -33.58
N SER A 46 -15.39 0.98 -32.49
CA SER A 46 -15.89 -0.33 -32.08
C SER A 46 -16.99 -0.13 -31.04
N ASP A 47 -18.18 -0.70 -31.27
CA ASP A 47 -19.37 -0.63 -30.38
C ASP A 47 -19.22 -1.45 -29.08
N LEU A 48 -18.02 -1.51 -28.51
CA LEU A 48 -17.71 -2.20 -27.25
C LEU A 48 -16.83 -1.30 -26.39
N ASP A 49 -17.40 -0.21 -25.90
CA ASP A 49 -16.90 0.57 -24.76
C ASP A 49 -18.02 1.51 -24.30
N THR A 50 -19.01 0.96 -23.60
CA THR A 50 -19.86 1.76 -22.70
C THR A 50 -19.80 1.10 -21.34
N ASP A 51 -18.79 1.47 -20.57
CA ASP A 51 -19.00 1.73 -19.16
C ASP A 51 -17.91 2.65 -18.61
N LEU A 52 -18.38 3.60 -17.80
CA LEU A 52 -17.65 4.49 -16.90
C LEU A 52 -17.31 5.92 -17.39
N VAL A 53 -18.30 6.80 -17.14
CA VAL A 53 -18.22 8.02 -16.30
C VAL A 53 -18.39 9.36 -17.04
N GLY A 54 -19.44 10.07 -16.64
CA GLY A 54 -19.56 11.53 -16.78
C GLY A 54 -20.72 12.10 -15.95
N ALA A 55 -20.46 12.45 -14.68
CA ALA A 55 -21.24 13.47 -13.95
C ALA A 55 -20.70 14.88 -14.37
N PRO A 56 -21.42 16.03 -14.25
CA PRO A 56 -22.22 16.45 -13.08
C PRO A 56 -23.48 17.33 -13.31
N SER A 57 -24.27 17.48 -12.22
CA SER A 57 -25.12 18.62 -11.77
C SER A 57 -25.69 19.65 -12.76
N THR A 58 -27.03 19.75 -12.80
CA THR A 58 -27.78 21.02 -12.59
C THR A 58 -29.25 20.75 -12.24
N GLY A 59 -29.87 21.66 -11.47
CA GLY A 59 -31.24 21.52 -10.97
C GLY A 59 -32.32 22.28 -11.75
N MET A 60 -33.53 22.14 -11.18
CA MET A 60 -34.76 22.93 -11.34
C MET A 60 -35.65 22.74 -12.59
N ASN A 61 -36.94 22.46 -12.28
CA ASN A 61 -38.18 22.67 -13.05
C ASN A 61 -38.43 21.77 -14.28
N ASP A 62 -39.64 21.31 -14.63
CA ASP A 62 -41.00 21.34 -14.08
C ASP A 62 -41.86 20.40 -14.96
N THR A 63 -43.00 19.96 -14.44
CA THR A 63 -44.19 19.41 -15.14
C THR A 63 -44.12 18.09 -15.94
N GLY A 64 -45.00 17.16 -15.55
CA GLY A 64 -46.10 16.80 -16.46
C GLY A 64 -46.15 15.38 -17.05
N ASN A 65 -46.91 14.53 -16.37
CA ASN A 65 -47.97 13.67 -16.92
C ASN A 65 -47.67 12.23 -17.45
N ASP A 66 -48.36 11.29 -16.79
CA ASP A 66 -49.12 10.14 -17.31
C ASP A 66 -48.51 9.13 -18.31
N SER A 67 -48.34 7.88 -17.84
CA SER A 67 -49.11 6.69 -18.28
C SER A 67 -48.29 5.39 -18.29
N LYS A 68 -48.75 4.42 -17.48
CA LYS A 68 -48.57 2.97 -17.64
C LYS A 68 -49.43 2.46 -18.84
N PRO A 69 -49.43 1.16 -19.22
CA PRO A 69 -48.53 0.02 -18.91
C PRO A 69 -48.07 -0.70 -20.22
N THR A 70 -47.34 -1.82 -20.20
CA THR A 70 -47.90 -3.18 -20.44
C THR A 70 -46.79 -4.25 -20.31
N SER A 71 -47.19 -5.39 -19.75
CA SER A 71 -46.50 -6.65 -19.48
C SER A 71 -46.18 -7.54 -20.69
N ALA A 72 -45.13 -8.38 -20.61
CA ALA A 72 -45.11 -9.83 -20.88
C ALA A 72 -43.63 -10.32 -20.90
N ARG A 73 -43.16 -11.20 -20.01
CA ARG A 73 -43.39 -12.66 -19.86
C ARG A 73 -42.27 -13.50 -20.53
N GLY A 74 -41.44 -14.12 -19.68
CA GLY A 74 -41.11 -15.55 -19.77
C GLY A 74 -39.79 -15.95 -20.43
N GLY A 75 -39.00 -16.77 -19.71
CA GLY A 75 -38.14 -17.78 -20.34
C GLY A 75 -36.75 -17.97 -19.71
N GLN A 76 -36.67 -18.64 -18.55
CA GLN A 76 -35.49 -19.42 -18.16
C GLN A 76 -35.65 -20.87 -18.63
N PRO A 77 -34.55 -21.55 -18.98
CA PRO A 77 -34.39 -22.99 -18.71
C PRO A 77 -33.07 -23.34 -17.98
N PRO A 78 -32.92 -24.57 -17.46
CA PRO A 78 -32.40 -24.83 -16.11
C PRO A 78 -31.06 -25.60 -16.03
N LEU A 79 -30.52 -25.66 -14.80
CA LEU A 79 -29.49 -26.61 -14.34
C LEU A 79 -30.06 -28.02 -14.11
N PRO A 80 -29.24 -29.09 -14.21
CA PRO A 80 -29.57 -30.40 -13.66
C PRO A 80 -28.84 -30.67 -12.32
N THR A 81 -29.59 -31.30 -11.41
CA THR A 81 -29.14 -31.99 -10.19
C THR A 81 -29.14 -33.50 -10.42
N HIS A 82 -28.20 -34.23 -9.84
CA HIS A 82 -28.37 -35.63 -9.42
C HIS A 82 -27.37 -35.96 -8.31
N GLY A 83 -27.88 -36.58 -7.24
CA GLY A 83 -27.08 -37.22 -6.18
C GLY A 83 -27.17 -38.75 -6.24
N ALA A 84 -26.49 -39.37 -5.27
CA ALA A 84 -26.76 -40.66 -4.61
C ALA A 84 -25.58 -41.67 -4.56
N THR A 85 -25.14 -41.92 -3.32
CA THR A 85 -24.97 -43.23 -2.63
C THR A 85 -23.80 -44.19 -2.89
N SER A 86 -23.17 -44.56 -1.75
CA SER A 86 -22.73 -45.90 -1.27
C SER A 86 -21.62 -46.69 -1.99
N ASP A 87 -20.50 -46.96 -1.30
CA ASP A 87 -20.25 -48.27 -0.63
C ASP A 87 -18.87 -48.34 0.08
N LEU A 88 -18.86 -48.95 1.27
CA LEU A 88 -17.69 -49.48 2.00
C LEU A 88 -17.44 -50.94 1.58
N PRO A 89 -16.27 -51.53 1.89
CA PRO A 89 -16.30 -52.58 2.92
C PRO A 89 -15.07 -52.68 3.86
N GLU A 90 -15.34 -53.29 5.02
CA GLU A 90 -14.46 -53.70 6.13
C GLU A 90 -13.70 -55.03 5.91
N GLU A 91 -12.52 -55.09 6.55
CA GLU A 91 -11.86 -56.17 7.35
C GLU A 91 -11.60 -57.61 6.85
N GLY A 92 -10.36 -58.09 7.12
CA GLY A 92 -10.00 -59.52 7.24
C GLY A 92 -8.49 -59.82 7.34
N ARG A 93 -7.97 -60.00 8.58
CA ARG A 93 -6.61 -60.54 8.96
C ARG A 93 -6.53 -62.09 8.80
N PRO A 94 -5.47 -62.82 9.24
CA PRO A 94 -4.02 -62.81 8.94
C PRO A 94 -3.45 -64.23 8.62
N VAL A 95 -2.23 -64.38 8.06
CA VAL A 95 -1.42 -65.63 8.16
C VAL A 95 0.08 -65.30 8.28
N GLN A 96 0.75 -65.88 9.29
CA GLN A 96 2.19 -65.85 9.59
C GLN A 96 2.97 -66.82 8.66
N GLY A 97 4.02 -66.41 7.94
CA GLY A 97 5.46 -66.51 8.32
C GLY A 97 6.19 -67.63 7.52
N PRO A 98 7.52 -67.81 7.58
CA PRO A 98 8.64 -66.88 7.28
C PRO A 98 9.68 -67.49 6.30
N ALA A 99 10.56 -66.66 5.68
CA ALA A 99 11.98 -66.96 5.36
C ALA A 99 12.66 -65.82 4.54
N ASP A 100 13.79 -65.32 5.08
CA ASP A 100 14.71 -64.26 4.59
C ASP A 100 15.48 -64.60 3.28
N PRO A 101 16.31 -63.70 2.67
CA PRO A 101 16.47 -62.23 2.80
C PRO A 101 16.41 -61.50 1.43
N PRO A 102 16.37 -60.15 1.38
CA PRO A 102 16.89 -59.40 0.23
C PRO A 102 18.13 -58.55 0.59
N SER A 103 19.15 -58.61 -0.26
CA SER A 103 20.17 -57.56 -0.42
C SER A 103 19.92 -56.81 -1.75
N PRO A 104 20.50 -55.62 -1.93
CA PRO A 104 20.21 -54.37 -1.25
C PRO A 104 19.49 -53.40 -2.22
N VAL A 105 18.65 -52.53 -1.67
CA VAL A 105 18.05 -51.42 -2.40
C VAL A 105 19.13 -50.35 -2.62
N ALA A 106 19.28 -49.88 -3.86
CA ALA A 106 20.14 -48.76 -4.19
C ALA A 106 19.59 -47.48 -3.53
N GLU A 107 20.35 -46.95 -2.56
CA GLU A 107 20.15 -45.63 -1.99
C GLU A 107 20.37 -44.55 -3.07
N LEU A 108 19.36 -43.71 -3.26
CA LEU A 108 19.51 -42.40 -3.87
C LEU A 108 19.91 -41.40 -2.76
N PRO A 109 20.85 -40.48 -3.01
CA PRO A 109 21.55 -39.75 -1.97
C PRO A 109 20.65 -38.72 -1.28
N HIS A 110 20.63 -38.76 0.06
CA HIS A 110 20.25 -37.61 0.87
C HIS A 110 21.15 -36.42 0.49
N ARG A 111 20.53 -35.33 0.03
CA ARG A 111 21.20 -34.04 -0.10
C ARG A 111 21.51 -33.51 1.30
N ALA A 112 22.67 -33.86 1.83
CA ALA A 112 23.39 -33.04 2.80
C ALA A 112 23.70 -31.69 2.10
N GLY A 113 23.29 -30.59 2.72
CA GLY A 113 23.40 -29.25 2.13
C GLY A 113 22.72 -28.18 2.96
N GLY A 114 21.81 -28.56 3.85
CA GLY A 114 21.30 -27.68 4.90
C GLY A 114 22.28 -27.48 6.06
N SER A 115 22.89 -28.56 6.55
CA SER A 115 23.84 -28.51 7.69
C SER A 115 25.11 -27.75 7.32
N ASP A 116 25.71 -28.07 6.17
CA ASP A 116 26.96 -27.46 5.71
C ASP A 116 26.81 -25.94 5.50
N ARG A 117 25.64 -25.49 5.04
CA ARG A 117 25.37 -24.05 4.86
C ARG A 117 25.13 -23.33 6.19
N VAL A 118 24.52 -24.01 7.16
CA VAL A 118 24.35 -23.46 8.52
C VAL A 118 25.71 -23.38 9.23
N GLU A 119 26.54 -24.42 9.12
CA GLU A 119 27.90 -24.43 9.68
C GLU A 119 28.81 -23.39 9.03
N GLU A 120 28.69 -23.18 7.71
CA GLU A 120 29.43 -22.14 6.97
C GLU A 120 28.99 -20.73 7.41
N LEU A 121 27.68 -20.50 7.58
CA LEU A 121 27.14 -19.23 8.07
C LEU A 121 27.49 -18.98 9.54
N GLU A 122 27.50 -20.02 10.39
CA GLU A 122 27.92 -19.91 11.79
C GLU A 122 29.42 -19.58 11.89
N ALA A 123 30.26 -20.21 11.06
CA ALA A 123 31.68 -19.91 10.98
C ALA A 123 31.95 -18.48 10.46
N GLU A 124 31.15 -18.01 9.50
CA GLU A 124 31.24 -16.64 8.97
C GLU A 124 30.79 -15.60 10.02
N VAL A 125 29.72 -15.88 10.77
CA VAL A 125 29.28 -15.04 11.89
C VAL A 125 30.34 -14.98 13.00
N GLU A 126 31.00 -16.10 13.31
CA GLU A 126 32.05 -16.11 14.32
C GLU A 126 33.32 -15.38 13.85
N ALA A 127 33.66 -15.49 12.56
CA ALA A 127 34.76 -14.73 11.96
C ALA A 127 34.49 -13.22 11.97
N LEU A 128 33.27 -12.80 11.62
CA LEU A 128 32.84 -11.39 11.66
C LEU A 128 32.82 -10.86 13.10
N ARG A 129 32.36 -11.65 14.07
CA ARG A 129 32.41 -11.27 15.50
C ARG A 129 33.84 -11.06 15.99
N ARG A 130 34.78 -11.92 15.60
CA ARG A 130 36.21 -11.77 15.92
C ARG A 130 36.81 -10.53 15.27
N GLN A 131 36.48 -10.24 14.01
CA GLN A 131 36.89 -8.99 13.36
C GLN A 131 36.34 -7.75 14.07
N LEU A 132 35.09 -7.80 14.53
CA LEU A 132 34.46 -6.72 15.28
C LEU A 132 35.11 -6.51 16.66
N GLU A 133 35.49 -7.59 17.33
CA GLU A 133 36.27 -7.53 18.56
C GLU A 133 37.69 -7.02 18.35
N ASP A 134 38.37 -7.38 17.26
CA ASP A 134 39.71 -6.89 16.93
C ASP A 134 39.71 -5.41 16.56
N VAL A 135 38.67 -4.93 15.86
CA VAL A 135 38.45 -3.51 15.61
C VAL A 135 38.17 -2.76 16.93
N ARG A 136 37.40 -3.35 17.85
CA ARG A 136 37.15 -2.81 19.19
C ARG A 136 38.41 -2.79 20.07
N ARG A 137 39.28 -3.80 19.97
CA ARG A 137 40.57 -3.87 20.70
C ARG A 137 41.64 -2.95 20.10
N GLY A 138 41.64 -2.76 18.79
CA GLY A 138 42.55 -1.86 18.08
C GLY A 138 42.29 -0.36 18.32
N GLY A 139 41.08 -0.01 18.79
CA GLY A 139 40.68 1.36 19.14
C GLY A 139 41.09 1.84 20.55
N GLY A 140 42.01 1.13 21.22
CA GLY A 140 42.49 1.50 22.55
C GLY A 140 43.47 2.67 22.53
N ALA A 141 42.97 3.90 22.34
CA ALA A 141 43.49 5.17 22.93
C ALA A 141 42.92 6.43 22.25
N HIS A 142 41.63 6.50 21.92
CA HIS A 142 40.88 7.77 21.74
C HIS A 142 39.38 7.47 21.68
N ARG A 143 38.62 7.78 22.74
CA ARG A 143 37.16 7.88 22.66
C ARG A 143 36.72 9.12 23.44
N PRO A 144 36.12 10.07 22.71
CA PRO A 144 34.66 10.13 22.70
C PRO A 144 34.01 9.93 21.31
N ALA A 145 34.75 10.01 20.20
CA ALA A 145 34.16 10.03 18.86
C ALA A 145 33.44 8.73 18.42
N ASN A 146 33.78 7.57 19.00
CA ASN A 146 33.20 6.30 18.58
C ASN A 146 31.81 6.00 19.18
N ASP A 147 31.32 6.71 20.20
CA ASP A 147 29.91 6.52 20.62
C ASP A 147 28.98 7.33 19.71
N GLU A 148 29.35 8.58 19.41
CA GLU A 148 28.69 9.43 18.42
C GLU A 148 28.66 8.80 17.01
N LEU A 149 29.75 8.15 16.58
CA LEU A 149 29.79 7.45 15.29
C LEU A 149 28.88 6.22 15.25
N ILE A 150 28.69 5.51 16.37
CA ILE A 150 27.81 4.34 16.46
C ILE A 150 26.35 4.78 16.54
N GLU A 151 26.04 5.84 17.28
CA GLU A 151 24.68 6.43 17.30
C GLU A 151 24.31 7.02 15.92
N LEU A 152 25.25 7.65 15.22
CA LEU A 152 25.04 8.16 13.86
C LEU A 152 24.85 7.02 12.85
N ASP A 153 25.60 5.91 12.99
CA ASP A 153 25.42 4.70 12.19
C ASP A 153 24.09 4.01 12.53
N ASP A 154 23.68 3.97 13.79
CA ASP A 154 22.41 3.39 14.24
C ASP A 154 21.22 4.22 13.75
N ALA A 155 21.30 5.56 13.75
CA ALA A 155 20.29 6.43 13.15
C ALA A 155 20.24 6.28 11.61
N LEU A 156 21.38 6.14 10.95
CA LEU A 156 21.48 5.83 9.51
C LEU A 156 20.93 4.44 9.19
N LEU A 157 21.18 3.45 10.05
CA LEU A 157 20.64 2.09 9.95
C LEU A 157 19.14 2.08 10.21
N LEU A 158 18.62 2.76 11.23
CA LEU A 158 17.20 2.90 11.55
C LEU A 158 16.41 3.54 10.40
N GLN A 159 17.03 4.53 9.72
CA GLN A 159 16.49 5.11 8.50
C GLN A 159 16.47 4.10 7.32
N GLN A 160 17.43 3.17 7.28
CA GLN A 160 17.45 2.04 6.34
C GLN A 160 16.48 0.91 6.72
N VAL A 161 16.13 0.74 8.01
CA VAL A 161 15.10 -0.21 8.48
C VAL A 161 13.68 0.39 8.51
N GLY A 162 13.51 1.63 8.06
CA GLY A 162 12.20 2.26 7.86
C GLY A 162 11.59 2.94 9.09
N ILE A 163 12.38 3.21 10.13
CA ILE A 163 11.95 4.01 11.29
C ILE A 163 12.52 5.42 11.13
N TYR A 164 11.65 6.37 10.76
CA TYR A 164 12.04 7.78 10.67
C TYR A 164 12.01 8.41 12.07
N GLU A 165 13.16 8.90 12.52
CA GLU A 165 13.25 9.69 13.74
C GLU A 165 13.05 11.18 13.41
N TYR A 166 12.03 11.78 14.01
CA TYR A 166 11.72 13.20 13.85
C TYR A 166 12.70 14.04 14.66
N HIS A 167 13.26 15.09 14.05
CA HIS A 167 14.20 16.00 14.70
C HIS A 167 13.48 17.00 15.61
N HIS A 168 12.21 17.26 15.32
CA HIS A 168 11.38 18.16 16.10
C HIS A 168 10.14 17.46 16.67
N PRO A 169 9.72 17.76 17.92
CA PRO A 169 8.53 17.17 18.53
C PRO A 169 7.18 17.68 17.97
N LEU A 170 7.13 18.32 16.79
CA LEU A 170 5.84 18.84 16.28
C LEU A 170 4.94 17.70 15.82
N GLU A 171 3.67 17.83 16.16
CA GLU A 171 2.71 16.74 16.05
C GLU A 171 2.06 16.61 14.67
N ASN A 172 2.01 17.70 13.88
CA ASN A 172 1.30 17.73 12.61
C ASN A 172 1.97 18.65 11.58
N ALA A 173 1.62 18.46 10.31
CA ALA A 173 2.20 19.19 9.19
C ALA A 173 1.94 20.71 9.24
N GLU A 174 0.85 21.16 9.87
CA GLU A 174 0.53 22.59 10.03
C GLU A 174 1.51 23.29 10.98
N MET A 175 1.77 22.68 12.14
CA MET A 175 2.75 23.19 13.11
C MET A 175 4.16 23.29 12.49
N TYR A 176 4.56 22.30 11.71
CA TYR A 176 5.83 22.36 10.96
C TYR A 176 5.86 23.53 9.97
N ARG A 177 4.76 23.79 9.27
CA ARG A 177 4.64 24.92 8.33
C ARG A 177 4.76 26.26 9.04
N GLU A 178 4.12 26.41 10.20
CA GLU A 178 4.23 27.61 11.03
C GLU A 178 5.67 27.82 11.54
N ARG A 179 6.31 26.75 12.02
CA ARG A 179 7.70 26.82 12.48
C ARG A 179 8.67 27.17 11.36
N LEU A 180 8.49 26.58 10.17
CA LEU A 180 9.25 26.94 8.97
C LEU A 180 9.02 28.40 8.55
N ALA A 181 7.80 28.93 8.70
CA ALA A 181 7.52 30.34 8.42
C ALA A 181 8.25 31.27 9.40
N ALA A 182 8.25 30.94 10.70
CA ALA A 182 9.01 31.69 11.71
C ALA A 182 10.52 31.64 11.43
N LEU A 183 11.07 30.46 11.14
CA LEU A 183 12.49 30.29 10.82
C LEU A 183 12.91 31.10 9.57
N ARG A 184 12.02 31.20 8.56
CA ARG A 184 12.28 32.05 7.39
C ARG A 184 12.39 33.52 7.74
N GLU A 185 11.67 34.01 8.75
CA GLU A 185 11.85 35.37 9.24
C GLU A 185 13.18 35.53 9.99
N ASP A 186 13.57 34.56 10.82
CA ASP A 186 14.88 34.54 11.49
C ASP A 186 16.04 34.60 10.47
N ILE A 187 15.94 33.82 9.39
CA ILE A 187 16.90 33.82 8.27
C ILE A 187 16.95 35.20 7.59
N LYS A 188 15.78 35.80 7.31
CA LYS A 188 15.71 37.14 6.69
C LYS A 188 16.32 38.22 7.59
N ASP A 189 16.10 38.15 8.88
CA ASP A 189 16.64 39.11 9.84
C ASP A 189 18.15 38.97 10.00
N ALA A 190 18.69 37.75 9.97
CA ALA A 190 20.13 37.51 9.94
C ALA A 190 20.80 38.10 8.67
N VAL A 191 20.13 37.99 7.52
CA VAL A 191 20.59 38.62 6.26
C VAL A 191 20.49 40.14 6.33
N ARG A 192 19.38 40.70 6.84
CA ARG A 192 19.15 42.16 6.93
C ARG A 192 20.10 42.84 7.90
N SER A 193 20.41 42.18 9.02
CA SER A 193 21.37 42.67 10.02
C SER A 193 22.82 42.63 9.54
N GLY A 194 23.11 41.93 8.44
CA GLY A 194 24.46 41.79 7.90
C GLY A 194 25.31 40.74 8.61
N ASN A 195 24.71 39.91 9.48
CA ASN A 195 25.41 38.94 10.33
C ASN A 195 25.53 37.55 9.69
N ALA A 196 25.15 37.38 8.42
CA ALA A 196 25.18 36.08 7.75
C ALA A 196 26.59 35.67 7.26
N ILE A 197 27.49 36.64 7.06
CA ILE A 197 28.90 36.43 6.71
C ILE A 197 29.74 37.20 7.71
N GLU A 198 30.63 36.49 8.40
CA GLU A 198 31.63 37.08 9.27
C GLU A 198 32.89 37.40 8.47
N ALA A 199 33.48 38.55 8.75
CA ALA A 199 34.67 39.05 8.06
C ALA A 199 35.52 39.90 9.02
N SER A 200 36.83 39.94 8.80
CA SER A 200 37.75 40.75 9.60
C SER A 200 37.71 42.23 9.20
N ASP A 201 37.47 43.13 10.16
CA ASP A 201 37.44 44.59 9.95
C ASP A 201 38.81 45.22 9.68
N ARG A 202 39.89 44.44 9.78
CA ARG A 202 41.28 44.92 9.73
C ARG A 202 41.86 44.96 8.32
N PHE A 203 41.10 44.52 7.31
CA PHE A 203 41.56 44.48 5.94
C PHE A 203 41.65 45.88 5.30
N ALA A 204 42.85 46.27 4.85
CA ALA A 204 43.09 47.51 4.11
C ALA A 204 43.39 47.19 2.64
N TYR A 205 42.77 47.94 1.72
CA TYR A 205 43.03 47.82 0.28
C TYR A 205 43.66 49.11 -0.23
N ASN A 206 44.81 49.03 -0.91
CA ASN A 206 45.59 50.20 -1.35
C ASN A 206 45.80 51.25 -0.24
N ASN A 207 46.22 50.81 0.95
CA ASN A 207 46.38 51.65 2.15
C ASN A 207 45.10 52.39 2.62
N SER A 208 43.93 51.97 2.15
CA SER A 208 42.64 52.54 2.53
C SER A 208 41.76 51.51 3.22
N LEU A 209 41.48 51.74 4.51
CA LEU A 209 40.50 50.96 5.27
C LEU A 209 39.07 51.17 4.74
N ALA A 210 38.76 52.36 4.23
CA ALA A 210 37.45 52.62 3.63
C ALA A 210 37.23 51.80 2.34
N ALA A 211 38.27 51.70 1.50
CA ALA A 211 38.22 50.86 0.30
C ALA A 211 38.16 49.37 0.66
N GLY A 212 38.91 48.93 1.67
CA GLY A 212 38.86 47.56 2.21
C GLY A 212 37.48 47.18 2.74
N ARG A 213 36.82 48.06 3.51
CA ARG A 213 35.43 47.86 3.98
C ARG A 213 34.44 47.73 2.84
N LYS A 214 34.55 48.57 1.81
CA LYS A 214 33.68 48.48 0.63
C LYS A 214 33.85 47.15 -0.11
N MET A 215 35.10 46.74 -0.35
CA MET A 215 35.43 45.47 -0.98
C MET A 215 34.88 44.28 -0.17
N THR A 216 35.07 44.29 1.14
CA THR A 216 34.55 43.26 2.06
C THR A 216 33.02 43.15 1.98
N ALA A 217 32.32 44.28 1.97
CA ALA A 217 30.86 44.29 1.83
C ALA A 217 30.38 43.72 0.49
N ASP A 218 31.07 44.01 -0.61
CA ASP A 218 30.71 43.50 -1.94
C ASP A 218 30.99 41.98 -2.05
N PHE A 219 32.12 41.50 -1.53
CA PHE A 219 32.42 40.07 -1.47
C PHE A 219 31.48 39.30 -0.54
N SER A 220 31.12 39.89 0.61
CA SER A 220 30.17 39.30 1.56
C SER A 220 28.82 39.04 0.89
N LYS A 221 28.29 40.03 0.15
CA LYS A 221 27.06 39.86 -0.64
C LYS A 221 27.16 38.76 -1.69
N LEU A 222 28.30 38.62 -2.37
CA LEU A 222 28.52 37.60 -3.39
C LEU A 222 28.58 36.19 -2.76
N MET A 223 29.34 36.02 -1.69
CA MET A 223 29.45 34.76 -0.95
C MET A 223 28.10 34.33 -0.38
N LEU A 224 27.38 35.25 0.26
CA LEU A 224 26.06 34.99 0.79
C LEU A 224 25.07 34.57 -0.31
N ARG A 225 25.11 35.23 -1.47
CA ARG A 225 24.28 34.83 -2.61
C ARG A 225 24.60 33.42 -3.09
N ALA A 226 25.88 33.07 -3.18
CA ALA A 226 26.31 31.72 -3.59
C ALA A 226 25.87 30.66 -2.57
N TYR A 227 26.07 30.93 -1.27
CA TYR A 227 25.64 30.05 -0.19
C TYR A 227 24.11 29.85 -0.17
N ASN A 228 23.35 30.95 -0.24
CA ASN A 228 21.89 30.88 -0.23
C ASN A 228 21.34 30.14 -1.45
N ALA A 229 21.93 30.33 -2.64
CA ALA A 229 21.53 29.58 -3.82
C ALA A 229 21.71 28.06 -3.62
N GLU A 230 22.80 27.66 -2.97
CA GLU A 230 23.07 26.26 -2.66
C GLU A 230 22.11 25.71 -1.60
N ALA A 231 21.88 26.48 -0.55
CA ALA A 231 20.95 26.11 0.51
C ALA A 231 19.50 26.01 -0.01
N ASP A 232 19.04 26.94 -0.84
CA ASP A 232 17.70 26.92 -1.45
C ASP A 232 17.54 25.73 -2.39
N ASN A 233 18.61 25.36 -3.11
CA ASN A 233 18.62 24.14 -3.92
C ASN A 233 18.52 22.88 -3.06
N CYS A 234 19.21 22.83 -1.92
CA CYS A 234 19.09 21.72 -0.98
C CYS A 234 17.65 21.59 -0.46
N VAL A 235 17.04 22.68 0.02
CA VAL A 235 15.63 22.69 0.49
C VAL A 235 14.67 22.24 -0.64
N ARG A 236 14.83 22.79 -1.85
CA ARG A 236 13.93 22.50 -2.98
C ARG A 236 14.04 21.07 -3.51
N SER A 237 15.23 20.48 -3.44
CA SER A 237 15.48 19.11 -3.92
C SER A 237 15.35 18.05 -2.83
N LEU A 238 15.05 18.46 -1.59
CA LEU A 238 14.93 17.57 -0.47
C LEU A 238 13.79 16.56 -0.68
N ARG A 239 14.13 15.27 -0.56
CA ARG A 239 13.17 14.17 -0.54
C ARG A 239 13.14 13.55 0.85
N ALA A 240 12.06 12.84 1.15
CA ALA A 240 11.97 11.99 2.34
C ALA A 240 13.20 11.05 2.38
N GLY A 241 14.00 11.16 3.44
CA GLY A 241 15.19 10.35 3.70
C GLY A 241 16.52 10.91 3.16
N ALA A 242 16.51 12.05 2.45
CA ALA A 242 17.72 12.61 1.83
C ALA A 242 18.43 13.70 2.68
N LEU A 243 18.06 13.84 3.96
CA LEU A 243 18.55 14.91 4.84
C LEU A 243 20.08 14.92 4.97
N VAL A 244 20.70 13.78 5.28
CA VAL A 244 22.15 13.65 5.47
C VAL A 244 22.93 14.15 4.26
N THR A 245 22.47 13.80 3.05
CA THR A 245 23.12 14.22 1.80
C THR A 245 22.98 15.74 1.59
N ALA A 246 21.82 16.30 1.89
CA ALA A 246 21.58 17.75 1.77
C ALA A 246 22.41 18.55 2.79
N THR A 247 22.47 18.09 4.05
CA THR A 247 23.31 18.66 5.11
C THR A 247 24.78 18.69 4.71
N LYS A 248 25.34 17.54 4.31
CA LYS A 248 26.74 17.44 3.87
C LYS A 248 27.06 18.34 2.68
N ARG A 249 26.11 18.49 1.75
CA ARG A 249 26.26 19.39 0.59
C ARG A 249 26.34 20.85 1.03
N LEU A 250 25.51 21.25 2.00
CA LEU A 250 25.50 22.61 2.52
C LEU A 250 26.75 22.92 3.36
N GLU A 251 27.21 21.99 4.20
CA GLU A 251 28.49 22.08 4.93
C GLU A 251 29.68 22.25 3.97
N THR A 252 29.70 21.46 2.89
CA THR A 252 30.74 21.56 1.86
C THR A 252 30.75 22.93 1.19
N ALA A 253 29.56 23.51 0.95
CA ALA A 253 29.43 24.86 0.41
C ALA A 253 29.98 25.92 1.36
N ALA A 254 29.65 25.85 2.66
CA ALA A 254 30.19 26.73 3.70
C ALA A 254 31.72 26.63 3.79
N ALA A 255 32.27 25.41 3.80
CA ALA A 255 33.71 25.17 3.83
C ALA A 255 34.43 25.71 2.58
N THR A 256 33.81 25.58 1.41
CA THR A 256 34.35 26.13 0.15
C THR A 256 34.39 27.67 0.19
N ILE A 257 33.35 28.30 0.71
CA ILE A 257 33.30 29.76 0.90
C ILE A 257 34.40 30.22 1.87
N ALA A 258 34.56 29.54 3.01
CA ALA A 258 35.63 29.85 3.97
C ALA A 258 37.03 29.72 3.33
N LYS A 259 37.23 28.69 2.50
CA LYS A 259 38.49 28.50 1.76
C LYS A 259 38.78 29.65 0.78
N LEU A 260 37.77 30.11 0.05
CA LEU A 260 37.89 31.25 -0.88
C LEU A 260 38.04 32.58 -0.13
N GLY A 261 37.43 32.72 1.03
CA GLY A 261 37.47 33.90 1.90
C GLY A 261 38.67 34.01 2.82
N LYS A 262 39.56 32.99 2.85
CA LYS A 262 40.68 32.88 3.80
C LYS A 262 41.55 34.14 3.91
N MET A 263 41.82 34.83 2.80
CA MET A 263 42.67 36.03 2.78
C MET A 263 42.07 37.18 3.61
N MET A 264 40.74 37.26 3.68
CA MET A 264 40.00 38.30 4.39
C MET A 264 39.33 37.75 5.67
N GLU A 265 39.69 36.53 6.06
CA GLU A 265 39.08 35.79 7.18
C GLU A 265 37.54 35.72 7.07
N MET A 266 37.04 35.61 5.83
CA MET A 266 35.60 35.61 5.55
C MET A 266 35.02 34.19 5.56
N HIS A 267 33.92 34.00 6.27
CA HIS A 267 33.20 32.73 6.32
C HIS A 267 31.70 32.95 6.59
N VAL A 268 30.89 31.92 6.35
CA VAL A 268 29.47 31.94 6.73
C VAL A 268 29.40 31.88 8.26
N ALA A 269 28.67 32.78 8.88
CA ALA A 269 28.54 32.82 10.34
C ALA A 269 27.91 31.51 10.86
N ASP A 270 28.46 30.94 11.94
CA ASP A 270 28.00 29.65 12.48
C ASP A 270 26.51 29.68 12.83
N GLY A 271 26.03 30.78 13.43
CA GLY A 271 24.61 30.95 13.74
C GLY A 271 23.72 30.98 12.50
N TYR A 272 24.18 31.58 11.40
CA TYR A 272 23.43 31.58 10.13
C TYR A 272 23.46 30.22 9.44
N HIS A 273 24.59 29.52 9.51
CA HIS A 273 24.71 28.15 9.02
C HIS A 273 23.74 27.23 9.77
N ALA A 274 23.72 27.30 11.11
CA ALA A 274 22.80 26.53 11.96
C ALA A 274 21.33 26.76 11.61
N LEU A 275 20.90 28.01 11.39
CA LEU A 275 19.52 28.31 10.95
C LEU A 275 19.17 27.59 9.64
N ARG A 276 20.11 27.50 8.69
CA ARG A 276 19.89 26.81 7.41
C ARG A 276 19.92 25.29 7.54
N ILE A 277 20.67 24.74 8.50
CA ILE A 277 20.61 23.31 8.84
C ILE A 277 19.24 22.98 9.45
N THR A 278 18.79 23.76 10.44
CA THR A 278 17.45 23.60 11.02
C THR A 278 16.34 23.73 9.98
N GLU A 279 16.52 24.54 8.94
CA GLU A 279 15.56 24.62 7.83
C GLU A 279 15.48 23.30 7.04
N LEU A 280 16.63 22.64 6.79
CA LEU A 280 16.66 21.34 6.13
C LEU A 280 16.01 20.25 6.99
N GLU A 281 16.33 20.21 8.29
CA GLU A 281 15.75 19.26 9.25
C GLU A 281 14.23 19.41 9.33
N LEU A 282 13.73 20.63 9.58
CA LEU A 282 12.29 20.89 9.64
C LEU A 282 11.58 20.61 8.32
N THR A 283 12.24 20.86 7.19
CA THR A 283 11.66 20.55 5.87
C THR A 283 11.57 19.04 5.67
N ALA A 284 12.58 18.27 6.09
CA ALA A 284 12.54 16.81 6.04
C ALA A 284 11.38 16.28 6.90
N ASP A 285 11.30 16.68 8.17
CA ASP A 285 10.25 16.27 9.09
C ASP A 285 8.85 16.64 8.57
N TYR A 286 8.68 17.84 8.02
CA TYR A 286 7.43 18.29 7.40
C TYR A 286 7.01 17.38 6.24
N LEU A 287 7.95 17.04 5.35
CA LEU A 287 7.67 16.19 4.19
C LEU A 287 7.26 14.77 4.61
N PHE A 288 7.95 14.20 5.60
CA PHE A 288 7.57 12.90 6.18
C PHE A 288 6.19 12.97 6.82
N LYS A 289 5.92 13.99 7.65
CA LYS A 289 4.62 14.11 8.32
C LYS A 289 3.47 14.31 7.35
N GLN A 290 3.69 15.12 6.30
CA GLN A 290 2.72 15.30 5.22
C GLN A 290 2.45 14.00 4.46
N GLN A 291 3.48 13.18 4.22
CA GLN A 291 3.30 11.88 3.59
C GLN A 291 2.48 10.94 4.48
N GLU A 292 2.83 10.83 5.77
CA GLU A 292 2.12 10.02 6.76
C GLU A 292 0.63 10.41 6.85
N GLU A 293 0.32 11.70 7.00
CA GLU A 293 -1.05 12.21 7.05
C GLU A 293 -1.82 11.93 5.75
N ARG A 294 -1.16 12.07 4.59
CA ARG A 294 -1.78 11.80 3.28
C ARG A 294 -2.08 10.32 3.08
N GLU A 295 -1.20 9.43 3.54
CA GLU A 295 -1.40 7.98 3.52
C GLU A 295 -2.54 7.59 4.46
N ALA A 296 -2.54 8.10 5.70
CA ALA A 296 -3.62 7.86 6.66
C ALA A 296 -4.99 8.34 6.14
N ALA A 297 -5.05 9.53 5.52
CA ALA A 297 -6.29 10.05 4.92
C ALA A 297 -6.77 9.20 3.73
N ARG A 298 -5.83 8.63 2.95
CA ARG A 298 -6.18 7.73 1.84
C ARG A 298 -6.80 6.44 2.36
N GLU A 299 -6.18 5.83 3.38
CA GLU A 299 -6.65 4.60 4.02
C GLU A 299 -8.03 4.80 4.65
N GLU A 300 -8.24 5.91 5.37
CA GLU A 300 -9.54 6.20 5.98
C GLU A 300 -10.64 6.39 4.93
N ARG A 301 -10.33 7.08 3.83
CA ARG A 301 -11.26 7.22 2.70
C ARG A 301 -11.58 5.88 2.05
N GLU A 302 -10.62 4.97 1.96
CA GLU A 302 -10.85 3.62 1.44
C GLU A 302 -11.76 2.81 2.38
N ARG A 303 -11.48 2.82 3.69
CA ARG A 303 -12.33 2.20 4.71
C ARG A 303 -13.77 2.69 4.64
N LEU A 304 -13.98 4.01 4.63
CA LEU A 304 -15.32 4.60 4.54
C LEU A 304 -16.06 4.24 3.24
N ARG A 305 -15.33 4.08 2.13
CA ARG A 305 -15.95 3.63 0.88
C ARG A 305 -16.40 2.19 0.98
N GLU A 306 -15.59 1.35 1.60
CA GLU A 306 -15.90 -0.06 1.75
C GLU A 306 -17.05 -0.30 2.74
N GLU A 307 -17.08 0.45 3.84
CA GLU A 307 -18.21 0.43 4.77
C GLU A 307 -19.53 0.83 4.08
N ARG A 308 -19.53 1.93 3.31
CA ARG A 308 -20.73 2.35 2.54
C ARG A 308 -21.16 1.33 1.50
N LYS A 309 -20.19 0.68 0.85
CA LYS A 309 -20.43 -0.39 -0.13
C LYS A 309 -21.13 -1.58 0.54
N ALA A 310 -20.61 -2.05 1.67
CA ALA A 310 -21.21 -3.14 2.44
C ALA A 310 -22.62 -2.79 2.96
N GLU A 311 -22.82 -1.57 3.45
CA GLU A 311 -24.14 -1.07 3.87
C GLU A 311 -25.14 -1.05 2.71
N ALA A 312 -24.73 -0.55 1.54
CA ALA A 312 -25.57 -0.53 0.35
C ALA A 312 -25.96 -1.94 -0.12
N GLU A 313 -25.03 -2.90 -0.07
CA GLU A 313 -25.30 -4.31 -0.40
C GLU A 313 -26.28 -4.96 0.57
N LEU A 314 -26.09 -4.77 1.87
CA LEU A 314 -27.00 -5.30 2.89
C LEU A 314 -28.41 -4.71 2.70
N ALA A 315 -28.53 -3.41 2.45
CA ALA A 315 -29.80 -2.74 2.19
C ALA A 315 -30.48 -3.24 0.90
N ALA A 316 -29.73 -3.38 -0.19
CA ALA A 316 -30.26 -3.89 -1.47
C ALA A 316 -30.73 -5.35 -1.33
N GLN A 317 -29.96 -6.18 -0.61
CA GLN A 317 -30.33 -7.56 -0.32
C GLN A 317 -31.59 -7.62 0.54
N ARG A 318 -31.74 -6.74 1.54
CA ARG A 318 -32.94 -6.65 2.37
C ARG A 318 -34.18 -6.32 1.53
N GLU A 319 -34.07 -5.36 0.61
CA GLU A 319 -35.15 -4.99 -0.30
C GLU A 319 -35.56 -6.15 -1.21
N LYS A 320 -34.58 -6.87 -1.76
CA LYS A 320 -34.81 -8.06 -2.59
C LYS A 320 -35.55 -9.16 -1.81
N LEU A 321 -35.07 -9.50 -0.62
CA LEU A 321 -35.70 -10.50 0.25
C LEU A 321 -37.13 -10.10 0.63
N ASN A 322 -37.39 -8.82 0.90
CA ASN A 322 -38.74 -8.33 1.18
C ASN A 322 -39.69 -8.46 0.00
N LYS A 323 -39.22 -8.16 -1.22
CA LYS A 323 -40.01 -8.34 -2.46
C LYS A 323 -40.35 -9.82 -2.69
N GLU A 324 -39.37 -10.71 -2.52
CA GLU A 324 -39.57 -12.16 -2.65
C GLU A 324 -40.55 -12.67 -1.59
N ARG A 325 -40.36 -12.30 -0.32
CA ARG A 325 -41.27 -12.65 0.76
C ARG A 325 -42.70 -12.18 0.49
N ALA A 326 -42.88 -10.95 0.04
CA ALA A 326 -44.20 -10.42 -0.30
C ALA A 326 -44.85 -11.21 -1.46
N HIS A 327 -44.07 -11.58 -2.47
CA HIS A 327 -44.54 -12.43 -3.57
C HIS A 327 -45.04 -13.78 -3.06
N TYR A 328 -44.21 -14.50 -2.29
CA TYR A 328 -44.57 -15.83 -1.76
C TYR A 328 -45.75 -15.78 -0.77
N THR A 329 -45.86 -14.69 0.01
CA THR A 329 -46.99 -14.48 0.93
C THR A 329 -48.30 -14.32 0.15
N ASN A 330 -48.27 -13.53 -0.93
CA ASN A 330 -49.44 -13.33 -1.78
C ASN A 330 -49.83 -14.62 -2.54
N THR A 331 -48.85 -15.37 -3.05
CA THR A 331 -49.14 -16.67 -3.70
C THR A 331 -49.71 -17.68 -2.71
N LEU A 332 -49.18 -17.75 -1.48
CA LEU A 332 -49.71 -18.61 -0.43
C LEU A 332 -51.15 -18.24 -0.08
N ALA A 333 -51.47 -16.95 0.01
CA ALA A 333 -52.83 -16.49 0.27
C ALA A 333 -53.82 -16.92 -0.84
N ALA A 334 -53.39 -16.89 -2.11
CA ALA A 334 -54.22 -17.31 -3.25
C ALA A 334 -54.40 -18.84 -3.31
N VAL A 335 -53.34 -19.61 -3.02
CA VAL A 335 -53.33 -21.07 -3.14
C VAL A 335 -53.92 -21.77 -1.90
N ARG A 336 -54.01 -21.09 -0.75
CA ARG A 336 -54.56 -21.65 0.50
C ARG A 336 -55.98 -22.25 0.38
N ALA A 337 -56.80 -21.75 -0.54
CA ALA A 337 -58.20 -22.18 -0.69
C ALA A 337 -58.41 -23.28 -1.75
N SER A 338 -57.49 -23.42 -2.72
CA SER A 338 -57.67 -24.28 -3.91
C SER A 338 -56.47 -25.16 -4.25
N GLY A 339 -55.35 -24.98 -3.55
CA GLY A 339 -54.11 -25.71 -3.76
C GLY A 339 -54.06 -27.05 -3.05
N THR A 340 -53.12 -27.87 -3.49
CA THR A 340 -52.83 -29.14 -2.81
C THR A 340 -52.11 -28.88 -1.47
N PRO A 341 -52.28 -29.75 -0.47
CA PRO A 341 -51.56 -29.62 0.81
C PRO A 341 -50.03 -29.55 0.65
N GLU A 342 -49.48 -30.23 -0.35
CA GLU A 342 -48.04 -30.26 -0.66
C GLU A 342 -47.53 -28.90 -1.17
N GLU A 343 -48.27 -28.26 -2.10
CA GLU A 343 -47.92 -26.93 -2.61
C GLU A 343 -47.95 -25.87 -1.51
N VAL A 344 -48.93 -25.92 -0.62
CA VAL A 344 -49.03 -25.02 0.53
C VAL A 344 -47.85 -25.22 1.48
N ALA A 345 -47.48 -26.47 1.77
CA ALA A 345 -46.34 -26.78 2.63
C ALA A 345 -45.01 -26.29 2.04
N ALA A 346 -44.79 -26.47 0.74
CA ALA A 346 -43.58 -25.98 0.06
C ALA A 346 -43.45 -24.45 0.12
N LEU A 347 -44.57 -23.72 -0.08
CA LEU A 347 -44.60 -22.27 0.02
C LEU A 347 -44.32 -21.77 1.45
N VAL A 348 -44.86 -22.46 2.47
CA VAL A 348 -44.58 -22.13 3.87
C VAL A 348 -43.10 -22.37 4.22
N SER A 349 -42.52 -23.49 3.77
CA SER A 349 -41.09 -23.76 3.95
C SER A 349 -40.25 -22.65 3.33
N ARG A 350 -40.57 -22.24 2.09
CA ARG A 350 -39.84 -21.18 1.41
C ARG A 350 -39.95 -19.83 2.11
N LEU A 351 -41.10 -19.50 2.67
CA LEU A 351 -41.28 -18.30 3.49
C LEU A 351 -40.45 -18.35 4.77
N SER A 352 -40.36 -19.51 5.42
CA SER A 352 -39.50 -19.71 6.59
C SER A 352 -38.03 -19.49 6.27
N ASP A 353 -37.55 -20.01 5.14
CA ASP A 353 -36.16 -19.79 4.68
C ASP A 353 -35.88 -18.30 4.41
N LEU A 354 -36.85 -17.60 3.81
CA LEU A 354 -36.75 -16.16 3.56
C LEU A 354 -36.76 -15.34 4.85
N ASP A 355 -37.60 -15.71 5.83
CA ASP A 355 -37.64 -15.06 7.14
C ASP A 355 -36.30 -15.23 7.87
N ALA A 356 -35.71 -16.42 7.85
CA ALA A 356 -34.38 -16.65 8.42
C ALA A 356 -33.28 -15.84 7.70
N ALA A 357 -33.31 -15.77 6.37
CA ALA A 357 -32.36 -14.97 5.59
C ALA A 357 -32.50 -13.46 5.87
N ILE A 358 -33.73 -13.00 6.11
CA ILE A 358 -34.04 -11.63 6.52
C ILE A 358 -33.47 -11.34 7.90
N GLU A 359 -33.70 -12.23 8.88
CA GLU A 359 -33.18 -12.07 10.23
C GLU A 359 -31.65 -12.02 10.24
N LEU A 360 -30.99 -12.87 9.46
CA LEU A 360 -29.53 -12.85 9.31
C LEU A 360 -29.03 -11.53 8.68
N ASN A 361 -29.71 -11.02 7.65
CA ASN A 361 -29.36 -9.74 7.04
C ASN A 361 -29.54 -8.57 8.03
N ASP A 362 -30.66 -8.54 8.76
CA ASP A 362 -30.96 -7.53 9.78
C ASP A 362 -29.94 -7.59 10.92
N PHE A 363 -29.55 -8.79 11.35
CA PHE A 363 -28.49 -8.99 12.33
C PHE A 363 -27.16 -8.40 11.85
N ARG A 364 -26.75 -8.67 10.61
CA ARG A 364 -25.50 -8.14 10.04
C ARG A 364 -25.54 -6.63 9.79
N ALA A 365 -26.71 -6.07 9.51
CA ALA A 365 -26.91 -4.64 9.38
C ALA A 365 -26.82 -3.94 10.74
N ALA A 366 -27.40 -4.52 11.79
CA ALA A 366 -27.41 -3.97 13.14
C ALA A 366 -26.08 -4.16 13.88
N ASN A 367 -25.39 -5.28 13.67
CA ASN A 367 -24.12 -5.60 14.32
C ASN A 367 -22.94 -5.26 13.41
N ILE A 368 -22.34 -4.09 13.65
CA ILE A 368 -21.16 -3.63 12.90
C ILE A 368 -19.91 -4.51 13.10
N ARG A 369 -19.90 -5.36 14.13
CA ARG A 369 -18.78 -6.27 14.42
C ARG A 369 -18.91 -7.58 13.65
N ALA A 370 -20.10 -7.91 13.14
CA ALA A 370 -20.33 -9.13 12.38
C ALA A 370 -19.78 -9.01 10.95
N GLY A 371 -19.12 -10.07 10.49
CA GLY A 371 -18.50 -10.09 9.17
C GLY A 371 -17.71 -11.37 8.91
N TYR A 372 -16.95 -11.38 7.83
CA TYR A 372 -16.07 -12.47 7.46
C TYR A 372 -14.63 -12.08 7.75
N VAL A 373 -13.91 -12.94 8.47
CA VAL A 373 -12.44 -12.90 8.53
C VAL A 373 -11.91 -13.78 7.40
N TYR A 374 -10.97 -13.26 6.63
CA TYR A 374 -10.33 -13.98 5.53
C TYR A 374 -8.81 -14.07 5.72
N VAL A 375 -8.25 -15.16 5.23
CA VAL A 375 -6.81 -15.40 5.14
C VAL A 375 -6.47 -15.66 3.68
N ILE A 376 -5.63 -14.81 3.10
CA ILE A 376 -5.28 -14.87 1.68
C ILE A 376 -3.78 -14.75 1.48
N SER A 377 -3.25 -15.30 0.39
CA SER A 377 -1.83 -15.17 0.03
C SER A 377 -1.66 -14.86 -1.46
N ASN A 378 -0.49 -14.35 -1.82
CA ASN A 378 -0.12 -14.15 -3.21
C ASN A 378 1.36 -14.47 -3.36
N ILE A 379 1.64 -15.71 -3.75
CA ILE A 379 3.01 -16.21 -3.80
C ILE A 379 3.86 -15.51 -4.86
N GLY A 380 3.24 -14.99 -5.93
CA GLY A 380 3.95 -14.29 -6.99
C GLY A 380 4.35 -12.86 -6.62
N ALA A 381 3.62 -12.22 -5.70
CA ALA A 381 3.94 -10.87 -5.22
C ALA A 381 4.79 -10.88 -3.93
N PHE A 382 4.48 -11.79 -3.00
CA PHE A 382 5.03 -11.75 -1.63
C PHE A 382 5.81 -13.01 -1.22
N GLY A 383 5.85 -14.04 -2.07
CA GLY A 383 6.49 -15.32 -1.75
C GLY A 383 5.61 -16.27 -0.92
N LYS A 384 6.17 -17.43 -0.56
CA LYS A 384 5.43 -18.56 0.00
C LYS A 384 5.03 -18.41 1.47
N SER A 385 5.68 -17.50 2.20
CA SER A 385 5.57 -17.38 3.65
C SER A 385 5.02 -16.00 4.05
N VAL A 386 4.15 -15.44 3.22
CA VAL A 386 3.46 -14.18 3.50
C VAL A 386 1.97 -14.36 3.28
N VAL A 387 1.19 -13.99 4.29
CA VAL A 387 -0.27 -14.00 4.27
C VAL A 387 -0.82 -12.63 4.64
N LYS A 388 -1.99 -12.31 4.10
CA LYS A 388 -2.84 -11.23 4.58
C LYS A 388 -3.98 -11.80 5.40
N ILE A 389 -4.17 -11.22 6.58
CA ILE A 389 -5.29 -11.49 7.47
C ILE A 389 -6.12 -10.21 7.55
N GLY A 390 -7.39 -10.28 7.19
CA GLY A 390 -8.27 -9.12 7.29
C GLY A 390 -9.73 -9.52 7.43
N MET A 391 -10.60 -8.53 7.60
CA MET A 391 -12.05 -8.77 7.63
C MET A 391 -12.82 -7.97 6.59
N THR A 392 -14.05 -8.40 6.31
CA THR A 392 -15.01 -7.69 5.47
C THR A 392 -16.44 -7.87 5.96
N ARG A 393 -17.24 -6.81 5.82
CA ARG A 393 -18.67 -6.83 6.11
C ARG A 393 -19.54 -7.13 4.89
N ARG A 394 -18.92 -7.23 3.71
CA ARG A 394 -19.59 -7.46 2.42
C ARG A 394 -20.45 -8.70 2.47
N LEU A 395 -21.57 -8.70 1.73
CA LEU A 395 -22.45 -9.86 1.71
C LEU A 395 -21.69 -11.08 1.16
N GLU A 396 -20.97 -10.86 0.06
CA GLU A 396 -20.10 -11.80 -0.64
C GLU A 396 -18.62 -11.48 -0.37
N PRO A 397 -17.93 -12.23 0.52
CA PRO A 397 -16.54 -11.93 0.91
C PRO A 397 -15.54 -12.09 -0.25
N MET A 398 -15.84 -12.97 -1.22
CA MET A 398 -14.99 -13.20 -2.39
C MET A 398 -14.88 -11.97 -3.30
N ASP A 399 -15.89 -11.09 -3.32
CA ASP A 399 -15.83 -9.85 -4.08
C ASP A 399 -14.74 -8.92 -3.52
N ARG A 400 -14.60 -8.86 -2.19
CA ARG A 400 -13.54 -8.07 -1.55
C ARG A 400 -12.16 -8.63 -1.88
N VAL A 401 -12.00 -9.96 -1.84
CA VAL A 401 -10.72 -10.61 -2.19
C VAL A 401 -10.30 -10.28 -3.63
N ARG A 402 -11.24 -10.35 -4.58
CA ARG A 402 -10.99 -9.99 -5.99
C ARG A 402 -10.61 -8.52 -6.14
N GLU A 403 -11.35 -7.60 -5.51
CA GLU A 403 -11.03 -6.16 -5.52
C GLU A 403 -9.63 -5.85 -4.96
N LEU A 404 -9.18 -6.60 -3.94
CA LEU A 404 -7.83 -6.45 -3.37
C LEU A 404 -6.73 -6.91 -4.34
N GLY A 405 -7.00 -7.93 -5.15
CA GLY A 405 -6.07 -8.44 -6.16
C GLY A 405 -5.86 -7.47 -7.33
N ASP A 406 -6.96 -6.95 -7.89
CA ASP A 406 -6.94 -6.16 -9.12
C ASP A 406 -6.19 -4.83 -8.99
N ALA A 407 -6.16 -4.25 -7.79
CA ALA A 407 -5.69 -2.89 -7.60
C ALA A 407 -4.17 -2.74 -7.44
N SER A 408 -3.44 -3.80 -7.06
CA SER A 408 -2.11 -3.60 -6.45
C SER A 408 -1.10 -4.74 -6.58
N VAL A 409 -1.48 -5.90 -7.14
CA VAL A 409 -0.59 -7.07 -7.25
C VAL A 409 -0.66 -7.70 -8.65
N PRO A 410 0.41 -8.34 -9.14
CA PRO A 410 0.48 -8.91 -10.48
C PRO A 410 -0.36 -10.19 -10.69
N PHE A 411 -0.77 -10.85 -9.61
CA PHE A 411 -1.54 -12.09 -9.63
C PHE A 411 -2.75 -11.97 -8.70
N PRO A 412 -3.85 -12.71 -8.91
CA PRO A 412 -4.94 -12.78 -7.94
C PRO A 412 -4.46 -13.38 -6.60
N PHE A 413 -5.21 -13.10 -5.54
CA PHE A 413 -4.98 -13.73 -4.24
C PHE A 413 -5.57 -15.14 -4.21
N ASP A 414 -4.82 -16.08 -3.66
CA ASP A 414 -5.31 -17.39 -3.24
C ASP A 414 -6.00 -17.26 -1.87
N VAL A 415 -7.13 -17.94 -1.71
CA VAL A 415 -7.91 -17.92 -0.47
C VAL A 415 -7.64 -19.18 0.33
N HIS A 416 -7.24 -19.01 1.59
CA HIS A 416 -6.94 -20.12 2.50
C HIS A 416 -8.06 -20.37 3.49
N ALA A 417 -8.71 -19.31 3.97
CA ALA A 417 -9.83 -19.40 4.88
C ALA A 417 -10.77 -18.22 4.70
N ILE A 418 -12.07 -18.46 4.81
CA ILE A 418 -13.10 -17.44 5.00
C ILE A 418 -14.00 -17.94 6.12
N TYR A 419 -14.12 -17.14 7.17
CA TYR A 419 -14.86 -17.51 8.37
C TYR A 419 -15.82 -16.41 8.77
N PHE A 420 -17.12 -16.73 8.84
CA PHE A 420 -18.13 -15.81 9.36
C PHE A 420 -18.06 -15.76 10.88
N SER A 421 -18.00 -14.56 11.45
CA SER A 421 -18.04 -14.33 12.89
C SER A 421 -19.04 -13.21 13.22
N ASP A 422 -19.78 -13.40 14.31
CA ASP A 422 -20.63 -12.36 14.90
C ASP A 422 -19.80 -11.21 15.50
N ASP A 423 -18.52 -11.46 15.77
CA ASP A 423 -17.52 -10.49 16.18
C ASP A 423 -16.20 -10.70 15.42
N ALA A 424 -16.23 -10.40 14.13
CA ALA A 424 -15.07 -10.49 13.26
C ALA A 424 -13.95 -9.52 13.66
N ILE A 425 -14.29 -8.38 14.28
CA ILE A 425 -13.32 -7.38 14.76
C ILE A 425 -12.46 -7.97 15.89
N THR A 426 -13.07 -8.61 16.89
CA THR A 426 -12.29 -9.24 17.97
C THR A 426 -11.41 -10.35 17.41
N LEU A 427 -11.97 -11.21 16.56
CA LEU A 427 -11.25 -12.34 15.98
C LEU A 427 -10.04 -11.88 15.13
N GLU A 428 -10.23 -10.88 14.27
CA GLU A 428 -9.16 -10.28 13.48
C GLU A 428 -8.05 -9.71 14.36
N ASN A 429 -8.40 -8.92 15.39
CA ASN A 429 -7.43 -8.33 16.30
C ASN A 429 -6.63 -9.39 17.07
N GLU A 430 -7.28 -10.48 17.48
CA GLU A 430 -6.59 -11.59 18.14
C GLU A 430 -5.59 -12.28 17.23
N LEU A 431 -5.94 -12.50 15.95
CA LEU A 431 -5.00 -13.03 14.96
C LEU A 431 -3.85 -12.05 14.73
N HIS A 432 -4.15 -10.77 14.51
CA HIS A 432 -3.14 -9.73 14.33
C HIS A 432 -2.17 -9.62 15.50
N HIS A 433 -2.66 -9.83 16.73
CA HIS A 433 -1.83 -9.87 17.92
C HIS A 433 -0.97 -11.14 17.96
N ALA A 434 -1.51 -12.31 17.61
CA ALA A 434 -0.78 -13.58 17.57
C ALA A 434 0.39 -13.58 16.57
N PHE A 435 0.32 -12.74 15.54
CA PHE A 435 1.37 -12.58 14.53
C PHE A 435 2.05 -11.20 14.57
N ALA A 436 1.90 -10.42 15.65
CA ALA A 436 2.36 -9.02 15.71
C ALA A 436 3.88 -8.87 15.51
N ASP A 437 4.66 -9.78 16.07
CA ASP A 437 6.12 -9.87 15.94
C ASP A 437 6.58 -10.25 14.52
N ARG A 438 5.68 -10.84 13.73
CA ARG A 438 5.92 -11.31 12.36
C ARG A 438 5.28 -10.41 11.30
N ARG A 439 4.95 -9.16 11.61
CA ARG A 439 4.41 -8.20 10.60
C ARG A 439 5.43 -7.93 9.50
N LEU A 440 4.95 -7.95 8.26
CA LEU A 440 5.74 -7.60 7.08
C LEU A 440 6.08 -6.10 7.05
N ASN A 441 5.10 -5.26 7.41
CA ASN A 441 5.29 -3.81 7.47
C ASN A 441 5.32 -3.34 8.92
N GLN A 442 6.50 -2.91 9.37
CA GLN A 442 6.72 -2.40 10.73
C GLN A 442 6.53 -0.88 10.85
N ALA A 443 6.50 -0.16 9.72
CA ALA A 443 6.28 1.29 9.68
C ALA A 443 4.79 1.66 9.67
N ASN A 444 3.97 0.90 8.94
CA ASN A 444 2.52 1.08 8.86
C ASN A 444 1.80 -0.19 9.31
N LEU A 445 1.41 -0.22 10.58
CA LEU A 445 0.77 -1.38 11.22
C LEU A 445 -0.66 -1.65 10.71
N ARG A 446 -1.27 -0.74 9.94
CA ARG A 446 -2.57 -0.98 9.28
C ARG A 446 -2.44 -1.86 8.03
N ARG A 447 -1.21 -2.12 7.58
CA ARG A 447 -0.92 -3.08 6.50
C ARG A 447 -0.78 -4.48 7.09
N GLU A 448 -1.87 -5.23 7.04
CA GLU A 448 -2.04 -6.51 7.76
C GLU A 448 -1.45 -7.71 6.99
N PHE A 449 -0.19 -7.59 6.59
CA PHE A 449 0.58 -8.68 6.01
C PHE A 449 1.56 -9.22 7.04
N PHE A 450 1.70 -10.54 7.10
CA PHE A 450 2.45 -11.24 8.12
C PHE A 450 3.33 -12.32 7.49
N PHE A 451 4.54 -12.49 8.04
CA PHE A 451 5.42 -13.62 7.77
C PHE A 451 4.88 -14.86 8.48
N ALA A 452 3.96 -15.55 7.82
CA ALA A 452 3.35 -16.79 8.31
C ALA A 452 2.92 -17.66 7.12
N THR A 453 2.77 -18.95 7.36
CA THR A 453 2.11 -19.86 6.42
C THR A 453 0.60 -19.88 6.67
N PRO A 454 -0.22 -20.22 5.66
CA PRO A 454 -1.65 -20.46 5.85
C PRO A 454 -1.95 -21.45 6.99
N GLU A 455 -1.10 -22.47 7.15
CA GLU A 455 -1.27 -23.54 8.14
C GLU A 455 -1.10 -23.01 9.57
N GLU A 456 -0.11 -22.14 9.80
CA GLU A 456 0.06 -21.49 11.10
C GLU A 456 -1.14 -20.62 11.46
N VAL A 457 -1.68 -19.86 10.50
CA VAL A 457 -2.87 -19.03 10.73
C VAL A 457 -4.10 -19.90 11.01
N ARG A 458 -4.25 -21.02 10.31
CA ARG A 458 -5.33 -21.99 10.56
C ARG A 458 -5.26 -22.52 11.98
N ASP A 459 -4.09 -22.92 12.45
CA ASP A 459 -3.94 -23.53 13.77
C ASP A 459 -4.37 -22.55 14.87
N VAL A 460 -3.91 -21.29 14.77
CA VAL A 460 -4.37 -20.22 15.67
C VAL A 460 -5.87 -19.97 15.53
N LEU A 461 -6.39 -19.91 14.31
CA LEU A 461 -7.82 -19.70 14.07
C LEU A 461 -8.68 -20.84 14.64
N ALA A 462 -8.24 -22.09 14.52
CA ALA A 462 -8.92 -23.26 15.04
C ALA A 462 -8.94 -23.30 16.58
N GLU A 463 -7.87 -22.84 17.23
CA GLU A 463 -7.86 -22.68 18.70
C GLU A 463 -8.91 -21.67 19.19
N LYS A 464 -9.19 -20.64 18.38
CA LYS A 464 -10.12 -19.56 18.75
C LYS A 464 -11.58 -19.89 18.47
N VAL A 465 -11.86 -20.52 17.34
CA VAL A 465 -13.25 -20.71 16.87
C VAL A 465 -13.65 -22.18 16.73
N GLY A 466 -12.75 -23.11 17.02
CA GLY A 466 -12.99 -24.54 16.95
C GLY A 466 -12.85 -25.07 15.52
N ASN A 467 -13.90 -25.75 15.03
CA ASN A 467 -13.80 -26.48 13.78
C ASN A 467 -14.01 -25.56 12.56
N LEU A 468 -12.98 -25.41 11.73
CA LEU A 468 -13.10 -24.77 10.42
C LEU A 468 -13.78 -25.73 9.43
N LEU A 469 -14.86 -25.26 8.81
CA LEU A 469 -15.59 -26.01 7.79
C LEU A 469 -14.85 -26.05 6.44
N GLU A 470 -14.16 -24.96 6.07
CA GLU A 470 -13.49 -24.84 4.78
C GLU A 470 -12.11 -24.20 4.96
N TYR A 471 -11.07 -24.94 4.57
CA TYR A 471 -9.67 -24.48 4.60
C TYR A 471 -8.87 -25.05 3.43
N ALA A 472 -8.14 -24.20 2.72
CA ALA A 472 -7.23 -24.59 1.65
C ALA A 472 -5.78 -24.41 2.10
N ALA A 473 -5.08 -25.53 2.29
CA ALA A 473 -3.70 -25.54 2.79
C ALA A 473 -2.69 -25.00 1.76
N ALA A 474 -2.83 -25.40 0.51
CA ALA A 474 -1.93 -25.02 -0.56
C ALA A 474 -2.57 -23.95 -1.46
N PRO A 475 -1.84 -22.86 -1.81
CA PRO A 475 -2.31 -21.91 -2.81
C PRO A 475 -2.35 -22.58 -4.19
N GLU A 476 -3.37 -22.27 -4.99
CA GLU A 476 -3.48 -22.77 -6.37
C GLU A 476 -2.51 -22.03 -7.29
N ALA A 477 -2.45 -20.69 -7.16
CA ALA A 477 -1.53 -19.79 -7.81
C ALA A 477 -1.34 -20.07 -9.32
N GLU A 478 -2.44 -20.38 -10.01
CA GLU A 478 -2.42 -20.89 -11.39
C GLU A 478 -1.64 -19.97 -12.33
N GLN A 479 -1.96 -18.67 -12.34
CA GLN A 479 -1.31 -17.69 -13.21
C GLN A 479 0.18 -17.52 -12.91
N TYR A 480 0.59 -17.67 -11.64
CA TYR A 480 2.00 -17.62 -11.26
C TYR A 480 2.76 -18.81 -11.84
N TYR A 481 2.24 -20.04 -11.69
CA TYR A 481 2.89 -21.24 -12.22
C TYR A 481 2.91 -21.30 -13.74
N GLN A 482 1.88 -20.74 -14.40
CA GLN A 482 1.87 -20.58 -15.86
C GLN A 482 2.94 -19.58 -16.34
N SER A 483 3.23 -18.56 -15.54
CA SER A 483 4.18 -17.50 -15.90
C SER A 483 5.64 -17.88 -15.61
N LEU A 484 5.88 -18.69 -14.58
CA LEU A 484 7.22 -19.04 -14.09
C LEU A 484 8.19 -19.56 -15.18
N PRO A 485 7.79 -20.44 -16.12
CA PRO A 485 8.70 -20.94 -17.16
C PRO A 485 9.13 -19.88 -18.18
N ALA A 486 8.39 -18.78 -18.30
CA ALA A 486 8.66 -17.69 -19.24
C ALA A 486 9.53 -16.57 -18.65
N TRP A 487 9.86 -16.65 -17.36
CA TRP A 487 10.65 -15.62 -16.69
C TRP A 487 12.11 -15.64 -17.13
N PRO A 488 12.76 -14.47 -17.24
CA PRO A 488 14.19 -14.42 -17.50
C PRO A 488 14.94 -15.13 -16.35
N VAL A 489 15.84 -16.05 -16.71
CA VAL A 489 16.73 -16.69 -15.73
C VAL A 489 17.60 -15.60 -15.11
N PRO A 490 17.68 -15.48 -13.77
CA PRO A 490 18.56 -14.52 -13.13
C PRO A 490 19.99 -14.75 -13.60
N SER A 491 20.62 -13.70 -14.14
CA SER A 491 22.00 -13.71 -14.62
C SER A 491 23.02 -13.85 -13.51
#